data_AF-A0A1H7CVT5-F1
#
_entry.id   AF-A0A1H7CVT5-F1
#
_cell.length_a   1.000
_cell.length_b   1.000
_cell.length_c   1.000
_cell.angle_alpha   90.00
_cell.angle_beta   90.00
_cell.angle_gamma   90.00
#
_symmetry.space_group_name_H-M   'P 1'
#
loop_
_entity.id
_entity.type
_entity.pdbx_description
1 polymer ?
#
loop_
_entity_poly.entity_id
_entity_poly.type
_entity_poly.pdbx_seq_one_letter_code
_entity_poly.pdbx_strand_id
1 'polypeptide(L)'
;MQGHQRKPNPEKQDNFVSCLRVILLNLIRVRTVDAGLTVGISSSKGALQTEVRYRPGFMSVHYHLNALKLLQQRGLVWMAKAGHQQEDFSETSRYALTEAACDLLPVSDLAAQDFSIGRRDEVIRLKDTNRRLTRYPDTPETRTMRANLLRLNDLLEGIDISTTRPANLLSDFDDEYSGETRGLCRVFNNGSFDQGGRFYGGWWQYAKKHLRPFITIDGQPTIEADFKGLHPAILFAKNDLPIPPDPYAFVPGITKNHALRRHAKTTFLALLNAGKGGTTEPRDFDSDTHGMTAGEFRQIVESAFPMLPGIFGTGIGLQLQREDSDLAEQIMLHFADKGVPVLPVHDSFIITAQHKDELVKVMKAVFYDTYNQIPTITLTSPT
;
A
#
# COMPACT_ATOMS: atom_id res chain seq x y z
N MET A 1 -24.73 -16.57 -51.56
CA MET A 1 -25.10 -15.76 -50.39
C MET A 1 -23.86 -15.07 -49.86
N GLN A 2 -23.60 -13.83 -50.28
CA GLN A 2 -22.58 -12.99 -49.66
C GLN A 2 -23.09 -12.61 -48.27
N GLY A 3 -22.62 -13.32 -47.25
CA GLY A 3 -22.94 -13.00 -45.87
C GLY A 3 -22.56 -11.55 -45.61
N HIS A 4 -23.54 -10.70 -45.35
CA HIS A 4 -23.30 -9.35 -44.88
C HIS A 4 -22.51 -9.45 -43.58
N GLN A 5 -21.19 -9.26 -43.64
CA GLN A 5 -20.37 -9.04 -42.47
C GLN A 5 -20.83 -7.72 -41.86
N ARG A 6 -21.64 -7.83 -40.81
CA ARG A 6 -22.07 -6.68 -40.01
C ARG A 6 -20.82 -5.89 -39.61
N LYS A 7 -20.74 -4.62 -40.01
CA LYS A 7 -19.64 -3.73 -39.58
C LYS A 7 -19.51 -3.83 -38.06
N PRO A 8 -18.29 -4.03 -37.51
CA PRO A 8 -18.08 -4.06 -36.08
C PRO A 8 -18.65 -2.79 -35.44
N ASN A 9 -19.26 -2.90 -34.26
CA ASN A 9 -19.65 -1.72 -33.49
C ASN A 9 -18.38 -0.89 -33.20
N PRO A 10 -18.32 0.39 -33.59
CA PRO A 10 -17.15 1.25 -33.38
C PRO A 10 -16.63 1.23 -31.94
N GLU A 11 -17.52 1.35 -30.95
CA GLU A 11 -17.15 1.32 -29.53
C GLU A 11 -16.48 0.00 -29.13
N LYS A 12 -16.98 -1.12 -29.66
CA LYS A 12 -16.40 -2.45 -29.40
C LYS A 12 -15.03 -2.59 -30.05
N GLN A 13 -14.84 -2.00 -31.23
CA GLN A 13 -13.55 -1.96 -31.91
C GLN A 13 -12.56 -1.11 -31.12
N ASP A 14 -12.97 0.06 -30.64
CA ASP A 14 -12.14 0.95 -29.83
C ASP A 14 -11.74 0.30 -28.51
N ASN A 15 -12.66 -0.39 -27.82
CA ASN A 15 -12.35 -1.12 -26.60
C ASN A 15 -11.29 -2.22 -26.83
N PHE A 16 -11.40 -2.95 -27.95
CA PHE A 16 -10.39 -3.95 -28.33
C PHE A 16 -9.03 -3.31 -28.64
N VAL A 17 -9.01 -2.20 -29.37
CA VAL A 17 -7.79 -1.45 -29.67
C VAL A 17 -7.15 -0.91 -28.40
N SER A 18 -7.93 -0.41 -27.44
CA SER A 18 -7.44 0.04 -26.14
C SER A 18 -6.81 -1.10 -25.32
N CYS A 19 -7.35 -2.32 -25.36
CA CYS A 19 -6.68 -3.50 -24.78
C CYS A 19 -5.33 -3.79 -25.43
N LEU A 20 -5.23 -3.74 -26.77
CA LEU A 20 -3.95 -3.90 -27.47
C LEU A 20 -2.94 -2.83 -27.02
N ARG A 21 -3.37 -1.56 -26.96
CA ARG A 21 -2.53 -0.43 -26.54
C ARG A 21 -1.99 -0.62 -25.14
N VAL A 22 -2.82 -0.93 -24.15
CA VAL A 22 -2.36 -1.10 -22.76
C VAL A 22 -1.35 -2.25 -22.63
N ILE A 23 -1.59 -3.38 -23.29
CA ILE A 23 -0.66 -4.52 -23.28
C ILE A 23 0.69 -4.09 -23.87
N LEU A 24 0.68 -3.48 -25.05
CA LEU A 24 1.90 -3.03 -25.72
C LEU A 24 2.63 -1.94 -24.94
N LEU A 25 1.94 -0.92 -24.43
CA LEU A 25 2.55 0.17 -23.67
C LEU A 25 3.31 -0.34 -22.43
N ASN A 26 2.72 -1.27 -21.68
CA ASN A 26 3.40 -1.86 -20.53
C ASN A 26 4.65 -2.67 -20.94
N LEU A 27 4.56 -3.41 -22.04
CA LEU A 27 5.68 -4.21 -22.55
C LEU A 27 6.79 -3.34 -23.16
N ILE A 28 6.46 -2.28 -23.89
CA ILE A 28 7.42 -1.30 -24.41
C ILE A 28 8.13 -0.62 -23.23
N ARG A 29 7.39 -0.14 -22.22
CA ARG A 29 7.98 0.54 -21.07
C ARG A 29 9.03 -0.31 -20.34
N VAL A 30 8.77 -1.60 -20.11
CA VAL A 30 9.79 -2.43 -19.44
C VAL A 30 10.98 -2.70 -20.36
N ARG A 31 10.75 -2.80 -21.68
CA ARG A 31 11.79 -3.01 -22.68
C ARG A 31 12.72 -1.80 -22.83
N THR A 32 12.24 -0.57 -22.63
CA THR A 32 13.09 0.63 -22.60
C THR A 32 13.99 0.70 -21.37
N VAL A 33 13.69 -0.08 -20.32
CA VAL A 33 14.51 -0.15 -19.10
C VAL A 33 15.57 -1.23 -19.22
N ASP A 34 15.15 -2.46 -19.54
CA ASP A 34 16.06 -3.59 -19.71
C ASP A 34 15.44 -4.67 -20.61
N ALA A 35 16.29 -5.24 -21.47
CA ALA A 35 15.91 -6.22 -22.47
C ALA A 35 15.29 -7.52 -21.90
N GLY A 36 15.69 -7.91 -20.69
CA GLY A 36 15.25 -9.12 -19.99
C GLY A 36 14.03 -8.92 -19.08
N LEU A 37 13.54 -7.69 -18.93
CA LEU A 37 12.34 -7.44 -18.12
C LEU A 37 11.08 -7.94 -18.81
N THR A 38 10.15 -8.42 -17.99
CA THR A 38 8.88 -9.00 -18.41
C THR A 38 7.72 -8.33 -17.69
N VAL A 39 6.51 -8.46 -18.23
CA VAL A 39 5.28 -7.99 -17.58
C VAL A 39 4.41 -9.20 -17.20
N GLY A 40 3.89 -9.22 -15.98
CA GLY A 40 2.86 -10.17 -15.58
C GLY A 40 1.52 -9.78 -16.18
N ILE A 41 0.95 -10.64 -17.05
CA ILE A 41 -0.35 -10.39 -17.68
C ILE A 41 -1.27 -11.56 -17.36
N SER A 42 -2.35 -11.29 -16.61
CA SER A 42 -3.32 -12.33 -16.27
C SER A 42 -4.09 -12.78 -17.51
N SER A 43 -4.09 -14.09 -17.74
CA SER A 43 -4.91 -14.77 -18.75
C SER A 43 -6.05 -15.60 -18.12
N SER A 44 -6.18 -15.58 -16.79
CA SER A 44 -7.21 -16.30 -16.05
C SER A 44 -8.54 -15.55 -16.13
N LYS A 45 -9.56 -16.20 -16.72
CA LYS A 45 -10.92 -15.65 -16.77
C LYS A 45 -11.47 -15.34 -15.38
N GLY A 46 -11.24 -16.24 -14.42
CA GLY A 46 -11.71 -16.08 -13.04
C GLY A 46 -11.11 -14.84 -12.38
N ALA A 47 -9.78 -14.71 -12.40
CA ALA A 47 -9.10 -13.54 -11.83
C ALA A 47 -9.57 -12.23 -12.47
N LEU A 48 -9.63 -12.20 -13.81
CA LEU A 48 -10.10 -11.03 -14.55
C LEU A 48 -11.57 -10.70 -14.25
N GLN A 49 -12.43 -11.68 -13.97
CA GLN A 49 -13.83 -11.43 -13.61
C GLN A 49 -13.97 -10.87 -12.19
N THR A 50 -13.23 -11.44 -11.23
CA THR A 50 -13.26 -11.00 -9.83
C THR A 50 -12.77 -9.57 -9.68
N GLU A 51 -11.81 -9.16 -10.51
CA GLU A 51 -11.20 -7.83 -10.49
C GLU A 51 -11.90 -6.80 -11.40
N VAL A 52 -13.12 -7.07 -11.89
CA VAL A 52 -13.79 -6.20 -12.87
C VAL A 52 -13.86 -4.73 -12.49
N ARG A 53 -14.01 -4.42 -11.20
CA ARG A 53 -14.04 -3.04 -10.68
C ARG A 53 -12.69 -2.32 -10.78
N TYR A 54 -11.57 -3.05 -10.78
CA TYR A 54 -10.22 -2.49 -10.73
C TYR A 54 -9.55 -2.37 -12.10
N ARG A 55 -10.23 -2.78 -13.16
CA ARG A 55 -9.72 -2.71 -14.53
C ARG A 55 -10.28 -1.47 -15.23
N PRO A 56 -9.57 -0.97 -16.26
CA PRO A 56 -10.10 0.10 -17.11
C PRO A 56 -11.46 -0.30 -17.68
N GLY A 57 -12.39 0.66 -17.77
CA GLY A 57 -13.77 0.40 -18.22
C GLY A 57 -13.88 -0.25 -19.62
N PHE A 58 -12.92 0.01 -20.50
CA PHE A 58 -12.86 -0.62 -21.84
C PHE A 58 -12.41 -2.11 -21.80
N MET A 59 -11.80 -2.55 -20.70
CA MET A 59 -11.14 -3.85 -20.61
C MET A 59 -12.12 -4.96 -20.18
N SER A 60 -12.84 -5.51 -21.15
CA SER A 60 -13.56 -6.78 -20.94
C SER A 60 -12.61 -7.98 -20.93
N VAL A 61 -12.99 -9.05 -20.21
CA VAL A 61 -12.25 -10.33 -20.22
C VAL A 61 -12.06 -10.84 -21.64
N HIS A 62 -13.09 -10.72 -22.48
CA HIS A 62 -13.06 -11.17 -23.86
C HIS A 62 -12.06 -10.36 -24.70
N TYR A 63 -12.09 -9.03 -24.60
CA TYR A 63 -11.19 -8.17 -25.39
C TYR A 63 -9.75 -8.30 -24.96
N HIS A 64 -9.48 -8.33 -23.65
CA HIS A 64 -8.14 -8.52 -23.11
C HIS A 64 -7.49 -9.82 -23.61
N LEU A 65 -8.19 -10.96 -23.48
CA LEU A 65 -7.68 -12.26 -23.89
C LEU A 65 -7.47 -12.36 -25.41
N ASN A 66 -8.41 -11.83 -26.20
CA ASN A 66 -8.27 -11.82 -27.65
C ASN A 66 -7.15 -10.89 -28.12
N ALA A 67 -6.94 -9.75 -27.46
CA ALA A 67 -5.86 -8.82 -27.78
C ALA A 67 -4.50 -9.48 -27.53
N LEU A 68 -4.32 -10.09 -26.34
CA LEU A 68 -3.11 -10.82 -26.01
C LEU A 68 -2.85 -11.97 -26.99
N LYS A 69 -3.89 -12.78 -27.29
CA LYS A 69 -3.80 -13.88 -28.26
C LYS A 69 -3.41 -13.40 -29.65
N LEU A 70 -4.00 -12.29 -30.13
CA LEU A 70 -3.68 -11.71 -31.43
C LEU A 70 -2.22 -11.26 -31.50
N LEU A 71 -1.72 -10.57 -30.47
CA LEU A 71 -0.32 -10.14 -30.40
C LEU A 71 0.65 -11.33 -30.42
N GLN A 72 0.32 -12.42 -29.74
CA GLN A 72 1.10 -13.66 -29.79
C GLN A 72 1.06 -14.32 -31.17
N GLN A 73 -0.12 -14.42 -31.79
CA GLN A 73 -0.28 -15.00 -33.13
C GLN A 73 0.45 -14.21 -34.21
N ARG A 74 0.61 -12.89 -34.01
CA ARG A 74 1.38 -12.01 -34.90
C ARG A 74 2.88 -12.00 -34.58
N GLY A 75 3.32 -12.78 -33.58
CA GLY A 75 4.73 -12.86 -33.21
C GLY A 75 5.27 -11.57 -32.60
N LEU A 76 4.41 -10.69 -32.05
CA LEU A 76 4.82 -9.43 -31.44
C LEU A 76 5.08 -9.56 -29.93
N VAL A 77 4.42 -10.52 -29.30
CA VAL A 77 4.52 -10.79 -27.87
C VAL A 77 4.73 -12.28 -27.68
N TRP A 78 5.60 -12.66 -26.75
CA TRP A 78 5.81 -14.06 -26.40
C TRP A 78 5.71 -14.26 -24.88
N MET A 79 5.42 -15.49 -24.45
CA MET A 79 5.30 -15.84 -23.04
C MET A 79 6.65 -16.31 -22.53
N ALA A 80 7.31 -15.47 -21.74
CA ALA A 80 8.63 -15.71 -21.15
C ALA A 80 8.63 -16.73 -20.02
N LYS A 81 7.57 -16.73 -19.19
CA LYS A 81 7.38 -17.71 -18.12
C LYS A 81 5.90 -18.04 -18.00
N ALA A 82 5.58 -19.33 -17.94
CA ALA A 82 4.21 -19.77 -17.66
C ALA A 82 3.87 -19.46 -16.19
N GLY A 83 2.65 -19.01 -15.95
CA GLY A 83 2.11 -18.90 -14.60
C GLY A 83 1.77 -20.28 -14.04
N HIS A 84 1.83 -20.41 -12.72
CA HIS A 84 1.49 -21.64 -11.99
C HIS A 84 0.45 -21.33 -10.92
N GLN A 85 -0.45 -22.27 -10.67
CA GLN A 85 -1.41 -22.18 -9.59
C GLN A 85 -1.27 -23.41 -8.70
N GLN A 86 -0.90 -23.18 -7.44
CA GLN A 86 -0.86 -24.14 -6.34
C GLN A 86 -1.90 -23.72 -5.28
N GLU A 87 -2.09 -24.53 -4.24
CA GLU A 87 -3.08 -24.24 -3.17
C GLU A 87 -2.82 -22.87 -2.52
N ASP A 88 -1.58 -22.59 -2.14
CA ASP A 88 -1.21 -21.37 -1.40
C ASP A 88 -0.54 -20.29 -2.24
N PHE A 89 -0.29 -20.57 -3.52
CA PHE A 89 0.53 -19.70 -4.36
C PHE A 89 0.04 -19.67 -5.81
N SER A 90 -0.06 -18.47 -6.38
CA SER A 90 -0.36 -18.30 -7.79
C SER A 90 0.58 -17.29 -8.43
N GLU A 91 1.23 -17.69 -9.51
CA GLU A 91 2.03 -16.80 -10.36
C GLU A 91 1.27 -16.47 -11.63
N THR A 92 1.30 -15.19 -11.99
CA THR A 92 0.81 -14.73 -13.29
C THR A 92 1.86 -14.98 -14.37
N SER A 93 1.42 -15.47 -15.54
CA SER A 93 2.30 -15.64 -16.70
C SER A 93 3.02 -14.34 -17.05
N ARG A 94 4.30 -14.46 -17.41
CA ARG A 94 5.17 -13.35 -17.77
C ARG A 94 5.32 -13.27 -19.28
N TYR A 95 5.20 -12.08 -19.82
CA TYR A 95 5.27 -11.80 -21.26
C TYR A 95 6.33 -10.74 -21.56
N ALA A 96 6.89 -10.78 -22.77
CA ALA A 96 7.85 -9.83 -23.29
C ALA A 96 7.56 -9.51 -24.76
N LEU A 97 8.07 -8.36 -25.24
CA LEU A 97 8.13 -8.09 -26.67
C LEU A 97 9.10 -9.06 -27.35
N THR A 98 8.81 -9.37 -28.62
CA THR A 98 9.79 -9.99 -29.50
C THR A 98 10.68 -8.92 -30.15
N GLU A 99 11.81 -9.32 -30.70
CA GLU A 99 12.65 -8.40 -31.48
C GLU A 99 11.90 -7.86 -32.71
N ALA A 100 11.10 -8.71 -33.38
CA ALA A 100 10.23 -8.28 -34.48
C ALA A 100 9.22 -7.19 -34.08
N ALA A 101 8.77 -7.17 -32.82
CA ALA A 101 7.94 -6.07 -32.31
C ALA A 101 8.77 -4.81 -32.05
N CYS A 102 10.02 -4.94 -31.61
CA CYS A 102 10.92 -3.81 -31.41
C CYS A 102 11.32 -3.16 -32.74
N ASP A 103 11.38 -3.91 -33.83
CA ASP A 103 11.60 -3.38 -35.19
C ASP A 103 10.37 -2.65 -35.73
N LEU A 104 9.16 -3.07 -35.33
CA LEU A 104 7.90 -2.51 -35.81
C LEU A 104 7.43 -1.29 -35.01
N LEU A 105 7.77 -1.25 -33.72
CA LEU A 105 7.36 -0.22 -32.77
C LEU A 105 8.52 0.75 -32.53
N PRO A 106 8.27 2.03 -32.21
CA PRO A 106 9.34 3.02 -31.99
C PRO A 106 10.03 2.86 -30.62
N VAL A 107 10.41 1.64 -30.25
CA VAL A 107 10.98 1.34 -28.92
C VAL A 107 12.32 2.05 -28.72
N SER A 108 13.15 2.14 -29.77
CA SER A 108 14.44 2.82 -29.75
C SER A 108 14.34 4.34 -29.55
N ASP A 109 13.20 4.91 -29.89
CA ASP A 109 12.96 6.36 -29.84
C ASP A 109 12.34 6.79 -28.51
N LEU A 110 12.08 5.84 -27.61
CA LEU A 110 11.42 6.03 -26.34
C LEU A 110 12.36 5.70 -25.18
N ALA A 111 12.27 6.49 -24.13
CA ALA A 111 12.91 6.28 -22.84
C ALA A 111 11.85 5.99 -21.77
N ALA A 112 12.28 5.41 -20.64
CA ALA A 112 11.37 5.09 -19.53
C ALA A 112 10.61 6.33 -18.99
N GLN A 113 11.22 7.51 -19.08
CA GLN A 113 10.64 8.80 -18.68
C GLN A 113 9.50 9.29 -19.59
N ASP A 114 9.38 8.75 -20.81
CA ASP A 114 8.28 9.09 -21.73
C ASP A 114 6.97 8.41 -21.32
N PHE A 115 7.01 7.54 -20.31
CA PHE A 115 5.87 6.83 -19.76
C PHE A 115 5.50 7.38 -18.38
N SER A 116 4.25 7.81 -18.25
CA SER A 116 3.64 8.07 -16.96
C SER A 116 2.83 6.87 -16.47
N ILE A 117 2.80 6.67 -15.15
CA ILE A 117 1.89 5.70 -14.55
C ILE A 117 0.52 6.37 -14.45
N GLY A 118 -0.47 5.81 -15.16
CA GLY A 118 -1.84 6.34 -15.16
C GLY A 118 -2.50 6.29 -13.79
N ARG A 119 -3.47 7.18 -13.57
CA ARG A 119 -4.34 7.15 -12.38
C ARG A 119 -5.11 5.84 -12.30
N ARG A 120 -5.40 5.43 -11.07
CA ARG A 120 -6.31 4.31 -10.81
C ARG A 120 -7.74 4.83 -10.89
N ASP A 121 -8.56 4.19 -11.72
CA ASP A 121 -10.00 4.48 -11.77
C ASP A 121 -10.67 4.17 -10.43
N GLU A 122 -10.27 3.06 -9.80
CA GLU A 122 -10.72 2.69 -8.47
C GLU A 122 -9.61 2.86 -7.42
N VAL A 123 -9.88 3.72 -6.45
CA VAL A 123 -8.95 4.07 -5.36
C VAL A 123 -9.22 3.30 -4.07
N ILE A 124 -10.34 2.57 -3.96
CA ILE A 124 -10.64 1.69 -2.83
C ILE A 124 -10.48 0.24 -3.26
N ARG A 125 -9.57 -0.50 -2.62
CA ARG A 125 -9.26 -1.91 -2.88
C ARG A 125 -9.77 -2.79 -1.75
N LEU A 126 -10.71 -3.68 -2.04
CA LEU A 126 -11.18 -4.70 -1.11
C LEU A 126 -10.55 -6.05 -1.46
N LYS A 127 -9.91 -6.69 -0.48
CA LYS A 127 -9.40 -8.06 -0.60
C LYS A 127 -10.32 -9.06 0.09
N ASP A 128 -10.48 -10.25 -0.46
CA ASP A 128 -11.15 -11.38 0.18
C ASP A 128 -10.25 -12.04 1.23
N THR A 129 -10.73 -13.13 1.86
CA THR A 129 -9.99 -13.90 2.87
C THR A 129 -8.74 -14.59 2.31
N ASN A 130 -8.64 -14.75 0.99
CA ASN A 130 -7.49 -15.29 0.28
C ASN A 130 -6.55 -14.18 -0.21
N ARG A 131 -6.73 -12.94 0.28
CA ARG A 131 -5.96 -11.74 -0.07
C ARG A 131 -6.10 -11.31 -1.54
N ARG A 132 -7.10 -11.82 -2.27
CA ARG A 132 -7.36 -11.49 -3.67
C ARG A 132 -8.31 -10.30 -3.76
N LEU A 133 -8.08 -9.42 -4.73
CA LEU A 133 -8.99 -8.30 -4.96
C LEU A 133 -10.38 -8.83 -5.32
N THR A 134 -11.41 -8.25 -4.71
CA THR A 134 -12.80 -8.61 -4.92
C THR A 134 -13.68 -7.38 -5.13
N ARG A 135 -14.79 -7.57 -5.84
CA ARG A 135 -15.76 -6.52 -6.10
C ARG A 135 -16.59 -6.21 -4.85
N TYR A 136 -17.08 -4.97 -4.79
CA TYR A 136 -18.02 -4.53 -3.76
C TYR A 136 -19.03 -3.54 -4.35
N PRO A 137 -20.24 -3.45 -3.77
CA PRO A 137 -21.25 -2.49 -4.16
C PRO A 137 -20.90 -1.07 -3.66
N ASP A 138 -21.36 -0.04 -4.38
CA ASP A 138 -21.22 1.33 -3.89
C ASP A 138 -22.22 1.62 -2.78
N THR A 139 -21.72 1.93 -1.59
CA THR A 139 -22.48 2.39 -0.42
C THR A 139 -22.25 3.89 -0.22
N PRO A 140 -23.05 4.58 0.61
CA PRO A 140 -22.74 5.95 1.01
C PRO A 140 -21.31 6.08 1.56
N GLU A 141 -20.90 5.12 2.41
CA GLU A 141 -19.56 5.09 2.98
C GLU A 141 -18.47 4.97 1.91
N THR A 142 -18.56 4.01 0.98
CA THR A 142 -17.53 3.84 -0.06
C THR A 142 -17.49 5.00 -1.05
N ARG A 143 -18.63 5.67 -1.29
CA ARG A 143 -18.66 6.91 -2.07
C ARG A 143 -17.96 8.05 -1.36
N THR A 144 -18.18 8.24 -0.06
CA THR A 144 -17.48 9.26 0.75
C THR A 144 -15.98 8.99 0.81
N MET A 145 -15.57 7.75 1.13
CA MET A 145 -14.16 7.35 1.14
C MET A 145 -13.50 7.61 -0.22
N ARG A 146 -14.20 7.33 -1.33
CA ARG A 146 -13.69 7.57 -2.67
C ARG A 146 -13.54 9.05 -2.97
N ALA A 147 -14.55 9.86 -2.66
CA ALA A 147 -14.51 11.30 -2.87
C ALA A 147 -13.37 11.96 -2.08
N ASN A 148 -13.21 11.58 -0.80
CA ASN A 148 -12.13 12.05 0.05
C ASN A 148 -10.77 11.69 -0.53
N LEU A 149 -10.58 10.43 -0.93
CA LEU A 149 -9.31 9.95 -1.46
C LEU A 149 -8.97 10.54 -2.83
N LEU A 150 -9.95 10.75 -3.70
CA LEU A 150 -9.74 11.45 -4.97
C LEU A 150 -9.27 12.89 -4.72
N ARG A 151 -9.91 13.59 -3.78
CA ARG A 151 -9.50 14.94 -3.38
C ARG A 151 -8.06 14.98 -2.85
N LEU A 152 -7.66 14.01 -2.03
CA LEU A 152 -6.27 13.90 -1.55
C LEU A 152 -5.30 13.65 -2.72
N ASN A 153 -5.67 12.77 -3.65
CA ASN A 153 -4.85 12.47 -4.83
C ASN A 153 -4.74 13.66 -5.80
N ASP A 154 -5.80 14.46 -5.96
CA ASP A 154 -5.80 15.69 -6.76
C ASP A 154 -4.77 16.68 -6.23
N LEU A 155 -4.68 16.82 -4.91
CA LEU A 155 -3.68 17.67 -4.27
C LEU A 155 -2.25 17.15 -4.47
N LEU A 156 -2.05 15.83 -4.35
CA LEU A 156 -0.74 15.19 -4.52
C LEU A 156 -0.22 15.22 -5.97
N GLU A 157 -1.12 15.31 -6.96
CA GLU A 157 -0.74 15.40 -8.37
C GLU A 157 -0.22 16.79 -8.75
N GLY A 158 -0.69 17.84 -8.07
CA GLY A 158 -0.34 19.23 -8.36
C GLY A 158 1.00 19.70 -7.77
N ILE A 159 1.71 18.84 -7.04
CA ILE A 159 2.93 19.22 -6.29
C ILE A 159 4.16 18.47 -6.78
N ASP A 160 5.33 19.06 -6.58
CA ASP A 160 6.59 18.33 -6.69
C ASP A 160 6.90 17.62 -5.37
N ILE A 161 7.20 16.31 -5.46
CA ILE A 161 7.67 15.51 -4.33
C ILE A 161 8.99 14.89 -4.76
N SER A 162 10.07 15.35 -4.17
CA SER A 162 11.43 15.01 -4.55
C SER A 162 12.32 14.83 -3.33
N THR A 163 13.58 14.43 -3.51
CA THR A 163 14.58 14.31 -2.45
C THR A 163 15.72 15.30 -2.66
N THR A 164 16.25 15.89 -1.59
CA THR A 164 17.39 16.84 -1.68
C THR A 164 18.70 16.19 -2.14
N ARG A 165 18.78 14.87 -2.09
CA ARG A 165 19.88 14.06 -2.63
C ARG A 165 19.36 13.00 -3.59
N PRO A 166 20.17 12.54 -4.55
CA PRO A 166 19.85 11.35 -5.33
C PRO A 166 19.58 10.14 -4.41
N ALA A 167 18.52 9.39 -4.70
CA ALA A 167 18.17 8.17 -3.99
C ALA A 167 18.77 6.95 -4.69
N ASN A 168 19.34 6.03 -3.92
CA ASN A 168 19.80 4.74 -4.43
C ASN A 168 18.67 3.72 -4.34
N LEU A 169 18.19 3.23 -5.48
CA LEU A 169 17.04 2.32 -5.56
C LEU A 169 17.20 1.04 -4.74
N LEU A 170 18.43 0.52 -4.58
CA LEU A 170 18.68 -0.75 -3.87
C LEU A 170 18.77 -0.56 -2.35
N SER A 171 19.35 0.56 -1.90
CA SER A 171 19.62 0.76 -0.47
C SER A 171 18.61 1.68 0.21
N ASP A 172 18.02 2.64 -0.49
CA ASP A 172 17.13 3.64 0.09
C ASP A 172 15.65 3.26 0.07
N PHE A 173 15.26 2.23 -0.68
CA PHE A 173 13.88 1.75 -0.78
C PHE A 173 13.73 0.30 -0.32
N ASP A 174 12.51 -0.05 0.08
CA ASP A 174 12.12 -1.44 0.35
C ASP A 174 11.90 -2.22 -0.97
N ASP A 175 12.03 -3.54 -0.92
CA ASP A 175 11.95 -4.43 -2.10
C ASP A 175 10.60 -4.35 -2.84
N GLU A 176 9.56 -3.85 -2.18
CA GLU A 176 8.22 -3.63 -2.77
C GLU A 176 8.14 -2.35 -3.62
N TYR A 177 9.17 -1.50 -3.61
CA TYR A 177 9.25 -0.31 -4.44
C TYR A 177 9.26 -0.68 -5.93
N SER A 178 8.25 -0.22 -6.65
CA SER A 178 8.05 -0.54 -8.08
C SER A 178 8.00 0.69 -8.99
N GLY A 179 8.23 1.88 -8.44
CA GLY A 179 8.28 3.14 -9.17
C GLY A 179 7.75 4.36 -8.40
N GLU A 180 7.74 5.51 -9.05
CA GLU A 180 7.47 6.83 -8.48
C GLU A 180 5.97 7.16 -8.38
N THR A 181 5.14 6.19 -8.01
CA THR A 181 3.70 6.43 -7.88
C THR A 181 3.41 7.41 -6.75
N ARG A 182 2.61 8.43 -7.03
CA ARG A 182 2.15 9.42 -6.02
C ARG A 182 0.71 9.17 -5.57
N GLY A 183 -0.09 8.49 -6.40
CA GLY A 183 -1.50 8.22 -6.14
C GLY A 183 -1.72 7.17 -5.05
N LEU A 184 -2.49 7.56 -4.05
CA LEU A 184 -2.93 6.73 -2.93
C LEU A 184 -4.17 5.90 -3.27
N CYS A 185 -4.27 4.74 -2.63
CA CYS A 185 -5.44 3.87 -2.57
C CYS A 185 -5.69 3.44 -1.12
N ARG A 186 -6.95 3.21 -0.72
CA ARG A 186 -7.28 2.57 0.58
C ARG A 186 -7.42 1.07 0.39
N VAL A 187 -6.79 0.27 1.25
CA VAL A 187 -6.78 -1.20 1.13
C VAL A 187 -7.49 -1.86 2.32
N PHE A 188 -8.60 -2.53 2.03
CA PHE A 188 -9.44 -3.29 2.97
C PHE A 188 -9.23 -4.80 2.80
N ASN A 189 -9.53 -5.56 3.84
CA ASN A 189 -9.22 -6.99 3.93
C ASN A 189 -10.44 -7.84 4.29
N ASN A 190 -10.35 -9.14 4.02
CA ASN A 190 -11.33 -10.16 4.41
C ASN A 190 -12.78 -9.86 3.98
N GLY A 191 -12.98 -9.13 2.89
CA GLY A 191 -14.30 -8.75 2.37
C GLY A 191 -15.06 -7.77 3.27
N SER A 192 -14.38 -7.13 4.23
CA SER A 192 -14.99 -6.18 5.19
C SER A 192 -14.32 -4.80 5.11
N PHE A 193 -15.14 -3.75 5.19
CA PHE A 193 -14.66 -2.36 5.32
C PHE A 193 -14.25 -2.00 6.75
N ASP A 194 -14.54 -2.85 7.72
CA ASP A 194 -14.13 -2.70 9.12
C ASP A 194 -12.70 -3.20 9.38
N GLN A 195 -12.01 -3.69 8.34
CA GLN A 195 -10.69 -4.33 8.45
C GLN A 195 -9.70 -3.77 7.42
N GLY A 196 -8.63 -3.14 7.90
CA GLY A 196 -7.63 -2.48 7.05
C GLY A 196 -7.95 -1.02 6.84
N GLY A 197 -8.06 -0.54 5.60
CA GLY A 197 -8.41 0.84 5.27
C GLY A 197 -7.25 1.82 5.19
N ARG A 198 -6.03 1.41 5.56
CA ARG A 198 -4.80 2.20 5.42
C ARG A 198 -4.58 2.68 3.97
N PHE A 199 -3.95 3.84 3.86
CA PHE A 199 -3.57 4.45 2.60
C PHE A 199 -2.25 3.87 2.07
N TYR A 200 -2.20 3.51 0.80
CA TYR A 200 -1.06 2.90 0.12
C TYR A 200 -0.83 3.48 -1.28
N GLY A 201 0.41 3.51 -1.74
CA GLY A 201 0.78 3.73 -3.14
C GLY A 201 1.67 4.94 -3.39
N GLY A 202 1.90 5.79 -2.39
CA GLY A 202 2.89 6.86 -2.49
C GLY A 202 4.31 6.31 -2.38
N TRP A 203 5.22 6.72 -3.27
CA TRP A 203 6.59 6.21 -3.29
C TRP A 203 7.30 6.40 -1.94
N TRP A 204 6.98 7.48 -1.22
CA TRP A 204 7.53 7.82 0.09
C TRP A 204 7.22 6.77 1.17
N GLN A 205 6.20 5.94 0.96
CA GLN A 205 5.86 4.84 1.87
C GLN A 205 6.84 3.67 1.77
N TYR A 206 7.54 3.56 0.64
CA TYR A 206 8.58 2.56 0.40
C TYR A 206 9.99 3.12 0.65
N ALA A 207 10.11 4.43 0.90
CA ALA A 207 11.37 5.06 1.26
C ALA A 207 11.74 4.68 2.69
N LYS A 208 12.94 4.13 2.88
CA LYS A 208 13.45 3.73 4.19
C LYS A 208 13.59 4.94 5.11
N LYS A 209 13.57 4.67 6.42
CA LYS A 209 13.58 5.69 7.47
C LYS A 209 14.71 6.72 7.32
N HIS A 210 15.89 6.33 6.82
CA HIS A 210 17.02 7.24 6.63
C HIS A 210 16.92 8.09 5.36
N LEU A 211 16.08 7.75 4.39
CA LEU A 211 15.83 8.58 3.20
C LEU A 211 14.75 9.64 3.47
N ARG A 212 13.70 9.30 4.25
CA ARG A 212 12.52 10.15 4.47
C ARG A 212 12.83 11.60 4.92
N PRO A 213 13.83 11.88 5.77
CA PRO A 213 14.17 13.27 6.14
C PRO A 213 14.64 14.15 4.97
N PHE A 214 15.08 13.55 3.86
CA PHE A 214 15.50 14.27 2.66
C PHE A 214 14.34 14.56 1.71
N ILE A 215 13.12 14.13 2.01
CA ILE A 215 11.93 14.41 1.19
C ILE A 215 11.61 15.90 1.25
N THR A 216 11.33 16.48 0.10
CA THR A 216 10.83 17.84 -0.06
C THR A 216 9.49 17.85 -0.76
N ILE A 217 8.68 18.86 -0.44
CA ILE A 217 7.42 19.16 -1.12
C ILE A 217 7.57 20.56 -1.71
N ASP A 218 7.47 20.68 -3.03
CA ASP A 218 7.73 21.92 -3.78
C ASP A 218 9.09 22.56 -3.41
N GLY A 219 10.11 21.72 -3.26
CA GLY A 219 11.46 22.11 -2.84
C GLY A 219 11.59 22.53 -1.37
N GLN A 220 10.51 22.54 -0.58
CA GLN A 220 10.55 22.89 0.84
C GLN A 220 10.89 21.67 1.71
N PRO A 221 11.72 21.84 2.76
CA PRO A 221 12.05 20.76 3.68
C PRO A 221 10.82 20.30 4.45
N THR A 222 10.79 19.00 4.74
CA THR A 222 9.69 18.37 5.45
C THR A 222 10.09 17.93 6.87
N ILE A 223 9.08 17.63 7.67
CA ILE A 223 9.18 16.91 8.94
C ILE A 223 8.26 15.69 8.88
N GLU A 224 8.56 14.68 9.68
CA GLU A 224 7.68 13.53 9.91
C GLU A 224 7.17 13.56 11.34
N ALA A 225 5.84 13.59 11.53
CA ALA A 225 5.20 13.39 12.82
C ALA A 225 4.58 11.98 12.90
N ASP A 226 4.79 11.28 14.00
CA ASP A 226 4.40 9.87 14.18
C ASP A 226 3.70 9.67 15.53
N PHE A 227 2.65 8.85 15.56
CA PHE A 227 2.06 8.39 16.81
C PHE A 227 2.99 7.41 17.52
N LYS A 228 3.34 7.68 18.78
CA LYS A 228 4.18 6.77 19.56
C LYS A 228 3.39 5.54 20.02
N GLY A 229 3.27 4.54 19.14
CA GLY A 229 2.57 3.29 19.43
C GLY A 229 1.05 3.44 19.36
N LEU A 230 0.52 3.80 18.18
CA LEU A 230 -0.91 4.10 17.98
C LEU A 230 -1.83 2.97 18.41
N HIS A 231 -1.59 1.73 17.95
CA HIS A 231 -2.47 0.59 18.26
C HIS A 231 -2.59 0.33 19.78
N PRO A 232 -1.49 0.23 20.56
CA PRO A 232 -1.61 0.23 22.02
C PRO A 232 -2.36 1.45 22.56
N ALA A 233 -2.10 2.66 22.08
CA ALA A 233 -2.79 3.86 22.58
C ALA A 233 -4.31 3.78 22.39
N ILE A 234 -4.78 3.31 21.23
CA ILE A 234 -6.20 3.04 20.95
C ILE A 234 -6.75 2.00 21.94
N LEU A 235 -6.05 0.89 22.15
CA LEU A 235 -6.49 -0.16 23.07
C LEU A 235 -6.60 0.33 24.52
N PHE A 236 -5.62 1.08 25.01
CA PHE A 236 -5.67 1.69 26.34
C PHE A 236 -6.87 2.63 26.45
N ALA A 237 -7.04 3.53 25.48
CA ALA A 237 -8.09 4.52 25.53
C ALA A 237 -9.51 3.91 25.47
N LYS A 238 -9.72 2.88 24.64
CA LYS A 238 -10.99 2.15 24.55
C LYS A 238 -11.35 1.34 25.80
N ASN A 239 -10.38 1.09 26.67
CA ASN A 239 -10.58 0.41 27.95
C ASN A 239 -10.53 1.39 29.14
N ASP A 240 -10.67 2.71 28.88
CA ASP A 240 -10.61 3.77 29.89
C ASP A 240 -9.31 3.76 30.72
N LEU A 241 -8.23 3.24 30.15
CA LEU A 241 -6.92 3.18 30.77
C LEU A 241 -6.05 4.38 30.31
N PRO A 242 -5.31 5.04 31.21
CA PRO A 242 -4.40 6.11 30.83
C PRO A 242 -3.34 5.61 29.83
N ILE A 243 -3.16 6.32 28.71
CA ILE A 243 -2.11 6.00 27.74
C ILE A 243 -0.72 6.24 28.37
N PRO A 244 0.12 5.20 28.51
CA PRO A 244 1.47 5.35 29.04
C PRO A 244 2.39 6.08 28.03
N PRO A 245 3.43 6.80 28.50
CA PRO A 245 4.42 7.41 27.61
C PRO A 245 5.17 6.42 26.71
N ASP A 246 5.28 5.17 27.14
CA ASP A 246 5.77 4.05 26.34
C ASP A 246 4.90 2.81 26.63
N PRO A 247 4.02 2.40 25.70
CA PRO A 247 3.09 1.29 25.94
C PRO A 247 3.77 -0.06 26.11
N TYR A 248 5.04 -0.19 25.70
CA TYR A 248 5.76 -1.44 25.85
C TYR A 248 6.45 -1.54 27.23
N ALA A 249 6.56 -0.44 28.00
CA ALA A 249 7.35 -0.39 29.23
C ALA A 249 6.88 -1.36 30.34
N PHE A 250 5.70 -1.95 30.21
CA PHE A 250 5.21 -3.00 31.10
C PHE A 250 5.93 -4.35 30.94
N VAL A 251 6.57 -4.58 29.78
CA VAL A 251 7.32 -5.81 29.53
C VAL A 251 8.60 -5.82 30.39
N PRO A 252 8.80 -6.82 31.26
CA PRO A 252 9.98 -6.89 32.11
C PRO A 252 11.30 -6.82 31.32
N GLY A 253 12.27 -6.06 31.83
CA GLY A 253 13.64 -6.00 31.30
C GLY A 253 13.86 -5.04 30.13
N ILE A 254 12.82 -4.41 29.56
CA ILE A 254 13.01 -3.60 28.33
C ILE A 254 13.51 -2.17 28.55
N THR A 255 13.31 -1.58 29.74
CA THR A 255 13.54 -0.15 29.98
C THR A 255 14.96 0.33 29.68
N LYS A 256 15.95 -0.57 29.82
CA LYS A 256 17.37 -0.30 29.53
C LYS A 256 17.90 -1.11 28.34
N ASN A 257 17.03 -1.85 27.64
CA ASN A 257 17.41 -2.74 26.55
C ASN A 257 16.62 -2.40 25.28
N HIS A 258 17.22 -1.56 24.43
CA HIS A 258 16.57 -1.12 23.18
C HIS A 258 16.29 -2.27 22.20
N ALA A 259 17.12 -3.31 22.18
CA ALA A 259 16.89 -4.50 21.36
C ALA A 259 15.67 -5.26 21.86
N LEU A 260 15.60 -5.54 23.17
CA LEU A 260 14.46 -6.24 23.78
C LEU A 260 13.17 -5.42 23.66
N ARG A 261 13.23 -4.09 23.77
CA ARG A 261 12.09 -3.20 23.49
C ARG A 261 11.60 -3.33 22.03
N ARG A 262 12.53 -3.45 21.07
CA ARG A 262 12.17 -3.66 19.65
C ARG A 262 11.45 -4.98 19.48
N HIS A 263 11.96 -6.06 20.08
CA HIS A 263 11.29 -7.36 20.08
C HIS A 263 9.93 -7.30 20.79
N ALA A 264 9.79 -6.61 21.92
CA ALA A 264 8.50 -6.44 22.60
C ALA A 264 7.46 -5.78 21.68
N LYS A 265 7.85 -4.73 20.96
CA LYS A 265 6.98 -4.05 19.99
C LYS A 265 6.54 -5.00 18.86
N THR A 266 7.47 -5.73 18.24
CA THR A 266 7.15 -6.63 17.13
C THR A 266 6.31 -7.81 17.59
N THR A 267 6.63 -8.41 18.75
CA THR A 267 5.83 -9.48 19.37
C THR A 267 4.42 -9.02 19.69
N PHE A 268 4.25 -7.86 20.34
CA PHE A 268 2.93 -7.32 20.68
C PHE A 268 2.07 -7.12 19.43
N LEU A 269 2.61 -6.49 18.38
CA LEU A 269 1.88 -6.28 17.13
C LEU A 269 1.58 -7.60 16.41
N ALA A 270 2.48 -8.59 16.46
CA ALA A 270 2.22 -9.91 15.91
C ALA A 270 1.07 -10.61 16.66
N LEU A 271 1.05 -10.56 17.99
CA LEU A 271 0.01 -11.14 18.83
C LEU A 271 -1.38 -10.54 18.56
N LEU A 272 -1.47 -9.23 18.28
CA LEU A 272 -2.73 -8.59 17.87
C LEU A 272 -3.25 -9.08 16.51
N ASN A 273 -2.35 -9.44 15.60
CA ASN A 273 -2.69 -9.93 14.26
C ASN A 273 -2.84 -11.44 14.18
N ALA A 274 -2.44 -12.18 15.22
CA ALA A 274 -2.54 -13.63 15.26
C ALA A 274 -4.01 -14.07 15.21
N GLY A 275 -4.32 -15.01 14.31
CA GLY A 275 -5.53 -15.82 14.41
C GLY A 275 -5.31 -17.05 15.31
N LYS A 276 -6.28 -17.98 15.30
CA LYS A 276 -6.22 -19.23 16.08
C LYS A 276 -5.01 -20.13 15.78
N GLY A 277 -4.27 -19.88 14.69
CA GLY A 277 -3.08 -20.65 14.28
C GLY A 277 -1.74 -20.19 14.87
N GLY A 278 -1.73 -19.15 15.72
CA GLY A 278 -0.51 -18.64 16.37
C GLY A 278 0.21 -17.51 15.61
N THR A 279 1.31 -17.02 16.17
CA THR A 279 2.19 -16.00 15.59
C THR A 279 3.53 -16.60 15.19
N THR A 280 4.14 -16.08 14.13
CA THR A 280 5.57 -16.30 13.83
C THR A 280 6.43 -15.65 14.90
N GLU A 281 7.60 -16.23 15.17
CA GLU A 281 8.59 -15.67 16.10
C GLU A 281 9.10 -14.30 15.60
N PRO A 282 9.51 -13.39 16.51
CA PRO A 282 10.12 -12.12 16.11
C PRO A 282 11.37 -12.41 15.27
N ARG A 283 11.48 -11.76 14.10
CA ARG A 283 12.71 -11.84 13.29
C ARG A 283 13.92 -11.42 14.14
N ASP A 284 15.02 -12.13 13.92
CA ASP A 284 16.33 -11.86 14.54
C ASP A 284 16.34 -11.93 16.08
N PHE A 285 15.43 -12.70 16.70
CA PHE A 285 15.46 -12.94 18.14
C PHE A 285 16.58 -13.93 18.49
N ASP A 286 17.62 -13.45 19.15
CA ASP A 286 18.74 -14.27 19.61
C ASP A 286 18.49 -14.76 21.05
N SER A 287 18.28 -16.07 21.17
CA SER A 287 17.98 -16.70 22.46
C SER A 287 19.19 -16.70 23.39
N ASP A 288 20.42 -16.79 22.85
CA ASP A 288 21.64 -16.80 23.64
C ASP A 288 21.92 -15.40 24.21
N THR A 289 21.75 -14.36 23.38
CA THR A 289 21.89 -12.96 23.81
C THR A 289 20.88 -12.57 24.89
N HIS A 290 19.66 -13.11 24.85
CA HIS A 290 18.59 -12.76 25.77
C HIS A 290 18.40 -13.74 26.94
N GLY A 291 19.08 -14.90 26.91
CA GLY A 291 18.98 -15.92 27.94
C GLY A 291 17.58 -16.54 28.08
N MET A 292 16.78 -16.49 27.01
CA MET A 292 15.43 -17.05 26.93
C MET A 292 15.07 -17.31 25.48
N THR A 293 14.14 -18.23 25.24
CA THR A 293 13.60 -18.52 23.92
C THR A 293 12.60 -17.45 23.45
N ALA A 294 12.37 -17.36 22.14
CA ALA A 294 11.34 -16.50 21.58
C ALA A 294 9.93 -16.84 22.11
N GLY A 295 9.66 -18.12 22.36
CA GLY A 295 8.41 -18.60 22.96
C GLY A 295 8.20 -18.12 24.39
N GLU A 296 9.24 -18.19 25.23
CA GLU A 296 9.21 -17.65 26.60
C GLU A 296 9.03 -16.13 26.57
N PHE A 297 9.77 -15.43 25.71
CA PHE A 297 9.62 -13.99 25.56
C PHE A 297 8.20 -13.59 25.11
N ARG A 298 7.59 -14.36 24.21
CA ARG A 298 6.20 -14.15 23.80
C ARG A 298 5.23 -14.27 24.98
N GLN A 299 5.38 -15.28 25.83
CA GLN A 299 4.55 -15.44 27.04
C GLN A 299 4.77 -14.29 28.03
N ILE A 300 6.00 -13.80 28.16
CA ILE A 300 6.31 -12.62 28.98
C ILE A 300 5.59 -11.38 28.44
N VAL A 301 5.62 -11.14 27.12
CA VAL A 301 4.91 -10.03 26.50
C VAL A 301 3.40 -10.17 26.72
N GLU A 302 2.82 -11.34 26.50
CA GLU A 302 1.38 -11.59 26.71
C GLU A 302 0.98 -11.34 28.17
N SER A 303 1.76 -11.84 29.12
CA SER A 303 1.52 -11.70 30.56
C SER A 303 1.72 -10.28 31.09
N ALA A 304 2.41 -9.40 30.32
CA ALA A 304 2.64 -8.01 30.70
C ALA A 304 1.41 -7.10 30.49
N PHE A 305 0.37 -7.57 29.79
CA PHE A 305 -0.84 -6.79 29.50
C PHE A 305 -2.14 -7.37 30.09
N PRO A 306 -2.18 -7.74 31.40
CA PRO A 306 -3.38 -8.31 32.00
C PRO A 306 -4.56 -7.31 32.05
N MET A 307 -4.26 -6.01 31.99
CA MET A 307 -5.27 -4.94 31.96
C MET A 307 -6.02 -4.83 30.61
N LEU A 308 -5.54 -5.50 29.57
CA LEU A 308 -6.18 -5.55 28.24
C LEU A 308 -6.62 -7.00 27.93
N PRO A 309 -7.62 -7.55 28.63
CA PRO A 309 -8.02 -8.93 28.44
C PRO A 309 -8.57 -9.17 27.03
N GLY A 310 -8.15 -10.27 26.40
CA GLY A 310 -8.72 -10.73 25.12
C GLY A 310 -8.26 -9.97 23.88
N ILE A 311 -7.21 -9.14 23.94
CA ILE A 311 -6.69 -8.45 22.75
C ILE A 311 -5.82 -9.34 21.86
N PHE A 312 -5.16 -10.36 22.43
CA PHE A 312 -4.22 -11.22 21.71
C PHE A 312 -4.92 -12.45 21.12
N GLY A 313 -4.45 -12.91 19.96
CA GLY A 313 -4.97 -14.12 19.32
C GLY A 313 -6.36 -13.98 18.67
N THR A 314 -6.89 -12.75 18.58
CA THR A 314 -8.22 -12.45 18.03
C THR A 314 -8.19 -11.93 16.60
N GLY A 315 -7.03 -11.51 16.10
CA GLY A 315 -6.92 -10.80 14.82
C GLY A 315 -7.42 -9.35 14.85
N ILE A 316 -7.61 -8.76 16.04
CA ILE A 316 -8.07 -7.37 16.24
C ILE A 316 -7.17 -6.34 15.53
N GLY A 317 -5.93 -6.71 15.21
CA GLY A 317 -4.98 -5.86 14.48
C GLY A 317 -5.56 -5.24 13.19
N LEU A 318 -6.40 -5.96 12.44
CA LEU A 318 -7.03 -5.40 11.23
C LEU A 318 -8.12 -4.37 11.53
N GLN A 319 -8.85 -4.51 12.64
CA GLN A 319 -9.83 -3.50 13.09
C GLN A 319 -9.11 -2.26 13.61
N LEU A 320 -8.00 -2.43 14.34
CA LEU A 320 -7.16 -1.31 14.76
C LEU A 320 -6.56 -0.56 13.56
N GLN A 321 -6.22 -1.25 12.47
CA GLN A 321 -5.83 -0.59 11.21
C GLN A 321 -6.96 0.26 10.61
N ARG A 322 -8.22 -0.14 10.79
CA ARG A 322 -9.37 0.63 10.33
C ARG A 322 -9.48 1.92 11.12
N GLU A 323 -9.43 1.82 12.43
CA GLU A 323 -9.43 2.97 13.33
C GLU A 323 -8.25 3.92 13.06
N ASP A 324 -7.03 3.40 12.93
CA ASP A 324 -5.84 4.12 12.47
C ASP A 324 -6.10 4.88 11.16
N SER A 325 -6.66 4.20 10.15
CA SER A 325 -6.92 4.82 8.86
C SER A 325 -7.97 5.94 8.90
N ASP A 326 -8.94 5.86 9.80
CA ASP A 326 -9.99 6.88 9.93
C ASP A 326 -9.45 8.13 10.66
N LEU A 327 -8.53 7.97 11.61
CA LEU A 327 -7.79 9.10 12.18
C LEU A 327 -6.91 9.75 11.09
N ALA A 328 -6.20 8.93 10.31
CA ALA A 328 -5.34 9.41 9.23
C ALA A 328 -6.12 10.19 8.16
N GLU A 329 -7.31 9.72 7.78
CA GLU A 329 -8.19 10.42 6.84
C GLU A 329 -8.58 11.81 7.37
N GLN A 330 -9.03 11.90 8.63
CA GLN A 330 -9.40 13.17 9.25
C GLN A 330 -8.23 14.16 9.31
N ILE A 331 -7.03 13.70 9.68
CA ILE A 331 -5.81 14.51 9.72
C ILE A 331 -5.48 15.03 8.31
N MET A 332 -5.47 14.15 7.31
CA MET A 332 -5.15 14.55 5.93
C MET A 332 -6.20 15.51 5.34
N LEU A 333 -7.49 15.29 5.63
CA LEU A 333 -8.56 16.16 5.15
C LEU A 333 -8.50 17.57 5.75
N HIS A 334 -8.11 17.71 7.03
CA HIS A 334 -7.88 19.01 7.65
C HIS A 334 -6.87 19.85 6.86
N PHE A 335 -5.77 19.24 6.41
CA PHE A 335 -4.76 19.93 5.61
C PHE A 335 -5.19 20.11 4.15
N ALA A 336 -5.93 19.15 3.59
CA ALA A 336 -6.52 19.28 2.25
C ALA A 336 -7.53 20.44 2.16
N ASP A 337 -8.25 20.77 3.23
CA ASP A 337 -9.10 21.97 3.34
C ASP A 337 -8.31 23.28 3.19
N LYS A 338 -7.00 23.22 3.42
CA LYS A 338 -6.07 24.36 3.31
C LYS A 338 -5.21 24.31 2.06
N GLY A 339 -5.43 23.32 1.18
CA GLY A 339 -4.55 23.08 0.03
C GLY A 339 -3.14 22.65 0.42
N VAL A 340 -2.96 22.09 1.61
CA VAL A 340 -1.65 21.63 2.11
C VAL A 340 -1.56 20.10 1.95
N PRO A 341 -0.63 19.60 1.12
CA PRO A 341 -0.45 18.16 0.95
C PRO A 341 0.17 17.52 2.18
N VAL A 342 -0.26 16.29 2.47
CA VAL A 342 0.32 15.46 3.53
C VAL A 342 0.65 14.10 2.93
N LEU A 343 1.86 13.60 3.20
CA LEU A 343 2.31 12.29 2.72
C LEU A 343 2.19 11.28 3.87
N PRO A 344 1.17 10.41 3.89
CA PRO A 344 0.98 9.44 4.96
C PRO A 344 1.95 8.25 4.84
N VAL A 345 2.51 7.81 5.97
CA VAL A 345 3.19 6.52 6.12
C VAL A 345 2.54 5.78 7.29
N HIS A 346 1.41 5.12 6.99
CA HIS A 346 0.52 4.53 8.00
C HIS A 346 0.09 5.57 9.05
N ASP A 347 0.54 5.42 10.30
CA ASP A 347 0.27 6.29 11.45
C ASP A 347 1.24 7.48 11.56
N SER A 348 2.11 7.69 10.57
CA SER A 348 2.97 8.87 10.46
C SER A 348 2.62 9.75 9.25
N PHE A 349 2.99 11.02 9.34
CA PHE A 349 2.66 12.04 8.35
C PHE A 349 3.87 12.91 8.06
N ILE A 350 4.25 12.98 6.78
CA ILE A 350 5.29 13.88 6.29
C ILE A 350 4.61 15.13 5.72
N ILE A 351 5.04 16.30 6.17
CA ILE A 351 4.49 17.61 5.79
C ILE A 351 5.61 18.65 5.74
N THR A 352 5.42 19.76 5.03
CA THR A 352 6.38 20.87 5.05
C THR A 352 6.59 21.41 6.46
N ALA A 353 7.83 21.74 6.81
CA ALA A 353 8.23 22.07 8.18
C ALA A 353 7.43 23.23 8.81
N GLN A 354 6.92 24.16 7.99
CA GLN A 354 6.08 25.28 8.45
C GLN A 354 4.76 24.84 9.11
N HIS A 355 4.23 23.66 8.78
CA HIS A 355 2.98 23.14 9.34
C HIS A 355 3.19 22.17 10.52
N LYS A 356 4.41 22.03 11.01
CA LYS A 356 4.77 21.12 12.10
C LYS A 356 3.85 21.24 13.32
N ASP A 357 3.72 22.44 13.88
CA ASP A 357 3.00 22.66 15.13
C ASP A 357 1.49 22.44 14.94
N GLU A 358 0.97 22.81 13.76
CA GLU A 358 -0.41 22.54 13.37
C GLU A 358 -0.66 21.04 13.24
N LEU A 359 0.24 20.29 12.58
CA LEU A 359 0.10 18.85 12.42
C LEU A 359 0.05 18.14 13.77
N VAL A 360 0.97 18.46 14.68
CA VAL A 360 0.97 17.88 16.03
C VAL A 360 -0.32 18.21 16.79
N LYS A 361 -0.83 19.43 16.65
CA LYS A 361 -2.10 19.84 17.28
C LYS A 361 -3.28 19.05 16.70
N VAL A 362 -3.37 18.92 15.38
CA VAL A 362 -4.44 18.19 14.69
C VAL A 362 -4.41 16.70 15.01
N MET A 363 -3.23 16.07 14.99
CA MET A 363 -3.07 14.66 15.38
C MET A 363 -3.59 14.40 16.80
N LYS A 364 -3.25 15.30 17.75
CA LYS A 364 -3.75 15.20 19.13
C LYS A 364 -5.24 15.45 19.23
N ALA A 365 -5.77 16.45 18.51
CA ALA A 365 -7.18 16.79 18.52
C ALA A 365 -8.04 15.66 17.96
N VAL A 366 -7.71 15.13 16.78
CA VAL A 366 -8.44 14.02 16.14
C VAL A 366 -8.45 12.78 17.04
N PHE A 367 -7.33 12.46 17.69
CA PHE A 367 -7.28 11.35 18.65
C PHE A 367 -8.12 11.65 19.90
N TYR A 368 -8.04 12.87 20.45
CA TYR A 368 -8.79 13.28 21.63
C TYR A 368 -10.31 13.28 21.37
N ASP A 369 -10.75 13.82 20.24
CA ASP A 369 -12.16 13.84 19.86
C ASP A 369 -12.73 12.42 19.70
N THR A 370 -11.88 11.46 19.31
CA THR A 370 -12.28 10.05 19.14
C THR A 370 -12.25 9.25 20.44
N TYR A 371 -11.23 9.44 21.29
CA TYR A 371 -10.95 8.56 22.43
C TYR A 371 -10.86 9.27 23.79
N ASN A 372 -11.09 10.58 23.83
CA ASN A 372 -11.03 11.43 25.03
C ASN A 372 -9.70 11.33 25.83
N GLN A 373 -8.60 11.05 25.14
CA GLN A 373 -7.25 11.02 25.72
C GLN A 373 -6.24 11.68 24.79
N ILE A 374 -5.09 12.11 25.33
CA ILE A 374 -4.05 12.79 24.54
C ILE A 374 -2.93 11.78 24.23
N PRO A 375 -2.64 11.50 22.94
CA PRO A 375 -1.57 10.58 22.58
C PRO A 375 -0.20 11.25 22.66
N THR A 376 0.86 10.43 22.69
CA THR A 376 2.23 10.92 22.51
C THR A 376 2.58 10.97 21.02
N ILE A 377 3.04 12.14 20.56
CA ILE A 377 3.51 12.36 19.19
C ILE A 377 5.03 12.51 19.20
N THR A 378 5.71 11.85 18.27
CA THR A 378 7.15 11.98 18.03
C THR A 378 7.43 12.67 16.71
N LEU A 379 8.55 13.39 16.64
CA LEU A 379 8.97 14.15 15.46
C LEU A 379 10.31 13.65 14.97
N THR A 380 10.44 13.52 13.66
CA THR A 380 11.72 13.33 12.97
C THR A 380 11.92 14.50 12.02
N SER A 381 13.05 15.18 12.12
CA SER A 381 13.45 16.27 11.23
C SER A 381 14.78 15.92 10.54
N PRO A 382 15.06 16.45 9.35
CA PRO A 382 16.42 16.45 8.82
C PRO A 382 17.36 17.16 9.82
N THR A 383 18.46 16.48 10.16
CA THR A 383 19.60 17.07 10.89
C THR A 383 20.36 18.06 10.03
#